data_AF-A0A7S2MBM7-F1
#
_entry.id   AF-A0A7S2MBM7-F1
#
_cell.length_a   1.000
_cell.length_b   1.000
_cell.length_c   1.000
_cell.angle_alpha   90.00
_cell.angle_beta   90.00
_cell.angle_gamma   90.00
#
_symmetry.space_group_name_H-M   'P 1'
#
loop_
_entity.id
_entity.type
_entity.pdbx_description
1 polymer ?
#
loop_
_entity_poly.entity_id
_entity_poly.type
_entity_poly.pdbx_seq_one_letter_code
_entity_poly.pdbx_strand_id
1 'polypeptide(L)'
;WCCEHGGRACQPFDCNAGFANAELGWSVPKKAYCCEKMGRGCSTTTSLPYDCNAGYSNWELGWSEPKKTWCCDHTGRACQPFDCNAGFANWEMGWSEPKKEYCCKEDGRGCVSTTTSLPYDCNAG
;
A
#
# COMPACT_ATOMS: atom_id res chain seq x y z
N TRP A 1 7.34 14.57 -51.01
CA TRP A 1 6.01 14.87 -51.57
C TRP A 1 4.83 14.32 -50.74
N CYS A 2 4.96 13.31 -49.87
CA CYS A 2 3.80 12.81 -49.07
C CYS A 2 3.54 13.51 -47.72
N CYS A 3 4.39 14.45 -47.28
CA CYS A 3 4.23 15.13 -45.98
C CYS A 3 3.58 16.53 -46.08
N GLU A 4 3.58 17.15 -47.26
CA GLU A 4 3.13 18.56 -47.42
C GLU A 4 1.78 18.73 -48.13
N HIS A 5 1.21 17.67 -48.73
CA HIS A 5 -0.07 17.77 -49.46
C HIS A 5 -1.15 16.75 -49.05
N GLY A 6 -0.89 15.89 -48.05
CA GLY A 6 -1.71 14.71 -47.77
C GLY A 6 -2.54 14.72 -46.49
N GLY A 7 -2.56 15.80 -45.69
CA GLY A 7 -3.41 15.91 -44.50
C GLY A 7 -3.23 14.81 -43.44
N ARG A 8 -2.10 14.07 -43.46
CA ARG A 8 -1.77 13.05 -42.46
C ARG A 8 -0.32 13.24 -42.07
N ALA A 9 -0.13 13.72 -40.86
CA ALA A 9 1.16 14.11 -40.32
C ALA A 9 2.17 12.95 -40.36
N CYS A 10 3.44 13.27 -40.61
CA CYS A 10 4.61 12.36 -40.57
C CYS A 10 4.93 11.97 -39.11
N GLN A 11 3.90 11.56 -38.37
CA GLN A 11 4.02 11.16 -36.98
C GLN A 11 4.78 9.83 -36.98
N PRO A 12 5.84 9.71 -36.16
CA PRO A 12 6.69 8.52 -36.14
C PRO A 12 5.92 7.25 -35.72
N PHE A 13 4.75 7.39 -35.11
CA PHE A 13 3.92 6.28 -34.65
C PHE A 13 2.43 6.50 -34.97
N ASP A 14 1.80 5.46 -35.54
CA ASP A 14 0.35 5.38 -35.71
C ASP A 14 -0.31 4.80 -34.44
N CYS A 15 -1.01 5.66 -33.70
CA CYS A 15 -1.68 5.33 -32.44
C CYS A 15 -3.02 4.58 -32.59
N ASN A 16 -3.49 4.32 -33.81
CA ASN A 16 -4.67 3.49 -34.07
C ASN A 16 -4.28 2.07 -34.49
N ALA A 17 -3.13 1.92 -35.14
CA ALA A 17 -2.64 0.62 -35.59
C ALA A 17 -2.39 -0.34 -34.41
N GLY A 18 -3.18 -1.40 -34.33
CA GLY A 18 -3.09 -2.41 -33.28
C GLY A 18 -3.50 -1.90 -31.89
N PHE A 19 -4.29 -0.82 -31.80
CA PHE A 19 -4.71 -0.23 -30.52
C PHE A 19 -5.45 -1.23 -29.62
N ALA A 20 -6.25 -2.13 -30.21
CA ALA A 20 -6.97 -3.17 -29.46
C ALA A 20 -6.06 -4.10 -28.63
N ASN A 21 -4.80 -4.27 -29.05
CA ASN A 21 -3.79 -5.07 -28.36
C ASN A 21 -2.58 -4.22 -27.98
N ALA A 22 -2.77 -2.91 -27.72
CA ALA A 22 -1.67 -1.99 -27.45
C ALA A 22 -0.79 -2.44 -26.28
N GLU A 23 -1.35 -3.07 -25.25
CA GLU A 23 -0.62 -3.54 -24.07
C GLU A 23 0.48 -4.56 -24.37
N LEU A 24 0.27 -5.46 -25.33
CA LEU A 24 1.23 -6.50 -25.68
C LEU A 24 1.94 -6.21 -27.01
N GLY A 25 1.24 -5.58 -27.95
CA GLY A 25 1.70 -5.40 -29.32
C GLY A 25 2.43 -4.10 -29.61
N TRP A 26 2.35 -3.09 -28.74
CA TRP A 26 3.09 -1.84 -28.95
C TRP A 26 4.44 -1.84 -28.24
N SER A 27 5.45 -1.32 -28.93
CA SER A 27 6.74 -1.01 -28.32
C SER A 27 6.61 0.10 -27.27
N VAL A 28 7.52 0.09 -26.29
CA VAL A 28 7.61 1.14 -25.25
C VAL A 28 7.58 2.56 -25.82
N PRO A 29 8.38 2.91 -26.85
CA PRO A 29 8.35 4.28 -27.42
C PRO A 29 7.02 4.63 -28.10
N LYS A 30 6.35 3.66 -28.75
CA LYS A 30 5.03 3.88 -29.37
C LYS A 30 3.96 4.15 -28.31
N LYS A 31 3.97 3.38 -27.21
CA LYS A 31 3.08 3.60 -26.05
C LYS A 31 3.30 4.96 -25.42
N ALA A 32 4.55 5.35 -25.16
CA ALA A 32 4.88 6.64 -24.58
C ALA A 32 4.39 7.81 -25.48
N TYR A 33 4.71 7.76 -26.76
CA TYR A 33 4.31 8.78 -27.73
C TYR A 33 2.79 8.93 -27.83
N CYS A 34 2.08 7.80 -28.01
CA CYS A 34 0.63 7.80 -28.17
C CYS A 34 -0.11 8.12 -26.87
N CYS A 35 0.48 7.81 -25.72
CA CYS A 35 -0.05 8.21 -24.43
C CYS A 35 0.05 9.73 -24.25
N GLU A 36 1.22 10.32 -24.50
CA GLU A 36 1.44 11.76 -24.34
C GLU A 36 0.61 12.59 -25.33
N LYS A 37 0.59 12.20 -26.61
CA LYS A 37 -0.05 13.01 -27.67
C LYS A 37 -1.54 12.75 -27.83
N MET A 38 -2.01 11.54 -27.52
CA MET A 38 -3.37 11.08 -27.84
C MET A 38 -4.09 10.41 -26.67
N GLY A 39 -3.45 10.26 -25.50
CA GLY A 39 -4.02 9.53 -24.35
C GLY A 39 -4.25 8.04 -24.60
N ARG A 40 -3.58 7.44 -25.60
CA ARG A 40 -3.82 6.06 -26.04
C ARG A 40 -2.64 5.16 -25.72
N GLY A 41 -2.92 3.96 -25.21
CA GLY A 41 -1.87 2.98 -24.88
C GLY A 41 -1.01 3.39 -23.70
N CYS A 42 -1.50 4.30 -22.86
CA CYS A 42 -0.91 4.60 -21.56
C CYS A 42 -0.90 3.32 -20.71
N SER A 43 0.20 3.07 -20.00
CA SER A 43 0.22 2.02 -18.99
C SER A 43 -0.67 2.50 -17.84
N THR A 44 -1.91 2.00 -17.76
CA THR A 44 -2.84 2.32 -16.68
C THR A 44 -2.51 1.54 -15.40
N THR A 45 -1.24 1.24 -15.17
CA THR A 45 -0.78 0.62 -13.94
C THR A 45 -0.79 1.68 -12.82
N THR A 46 -1.94 2.30 -12.59
CA THR A 46 -2.31 2.80 -11.27
C THR A 46 -2.65 1.57 -10.42
N SER A 47 -1.71 0.64 -10.30
CA SER A 47 -1.82 -0.39 -9.28
C SER A 47 -1.76 0.36 -7.96
N LEU A 48 -2.85 0.30 -7.20
CA LEU A 48 -2.85 0.77 -5.83
C LEU A 48 -1.63 0.15 -5.12
N PRO A 49 -0.98 0.89 -4.22
CA PRO A 49 0.22 0.40 -3.54
C PRO A 49 -0.01 -0.92 -2.79
N TYR A 50 -1.28 -1.22 -2.44
CA TYR A 50 -1.70 -2.46 -1.82
C TYR A 50 -2.99 -3.01 -2.43
N ASP A 51 -3.01 -4.33 -2.69
CA ASP A 51 -4.23 -5.06 -3.07
C ASP A 51 -4.91 -5.65 -1.83
N CYS A 52 -6.06 -5.09 -1.45
CA CYS A 52 -6.85 -5.49 -0.28
C CYS A 52 -7.65 -6.79 -0.44
N ASN A 53 -7.64 -7.41 -1.62
CA ASN A 53 -8.24 -8.73 -1.84
C ASN A 53 -7.18 -9.84 -1.79
N ALA A 54 -5.95 -9.54 -2.19
CA ALA A 54 -4.85 -10.49 -2.18
C ALA A 54 -4.55 -11.00 -0.75
N GLY A 55 -4.80 -12.29 -0.53
CA GLY A 55 -4.60 -12.92 0.79
C GLY A 55 -5.57 -12.41 1.85
N TYR A 56 -6.75 -11.92 1.48
CA TYR A 56 -7.72 -11.42 2.45
C TYR A 56 -8.16 -12.52 3.43
N SER A 57 -8.26 -13.78 3.01
CA SER A 57 -8.70 -14.89 3.88
C SER A 57 -7.80 -15.13 5.09
N ASN A 58 -6.53 -14.72 5.02
CA ASN A 58 -5.55 -14.84 6.10
C ASN A 58 -4.89 -13.49 6.42
N TRP A 59 -5.62 -12.39 6.20
CA TRP A 59 -5.09 -11.03 6.28
C TRP A 59 -4.41 -10.71 7.63
N GLU A 60 -4.96 -11.24 8.73
CA GLU A 60 -4.52 -10.95 10.09
C GLU A 60 -3.05 -11.33 10.32
N LEU A 61 -2.63 -12.49 9.81
CA LEU A 61 -1.25 -12.99 9.90
C LEU A 61 -0.45 -12.74 8.61
N GLY A 62 -1.12 -12.67 7.47
CA GLY A 62 -0.50 -12.65 6.15
C GLY A 62 -0.23 -11.25 5.61
N TRP A 63 -0.84 -10.21 6.16
CA TRP A 63 -0.60 -8.83 5.72
C TRP A 63 0.39 -8.13 6.63
N SER A 64 1.21 -7.27 6.03
CA SER A 64 2.02 -6.33 6.77
C SER A 64 1.13 -5.22 7.38
N GLU A 65 1.55 -4.68 8.52
CA GLU A 65 0.85 -3.56 9.18
C GLU A 65 0.51 -2.40 8.22
N PRO A 66 1.43 -1.90 7.38
CA PRO A 66 1.10 -0.81 6.45
C PRO A 66 -0.01 -1.19 5.46
N LYS A 67 -0.07 -2.46 5.03
CA LYS A 67 -1.13 -2.94 4.15
C LYS A 67 -2.47 -2.97 4.86
N LYS A 68 -2.51 -3.45 6.12
CA LYS A 68 -3.72 -3.46 6.95
C LYS A 68 -4.26 -2.04 7.16
N THR A 69 -3.41 -1.11 7.61
CA THR A 69 -3.78 0.30 7.80
C THR A 69 -4.30 0.91 6.50
N TRP A 70 -3.57 0.76 5.39
CA TRP A 70 -3.97 1.33 4.11
C TRP A 70 -5.32 0.78 3.63
N CYS A 71 -5.51 -0.53 3.72
CA CYS A 71 -6.75 -1.18 3.32
C CYS A 71 -7.93 -0.84 4.24
N CYS A 72 -7.68 -0.63 5.54
CA CYS A 72 -8.70 -0.16 6.47
C CYS A 72 -9.15 1.26 6.09
N ASP A 73 -8.20 2.17 5.84
CA ASP A 73 -8.50 3.57 5.53
C ASP A 73 -9.19 3.74 4.16
N HIS A 74 -8.74 3.00 3.14
CA HIS A 74 -9.21 3.21 1.75
C HIS A 74 -10.37 2.30 1.37
N THR A 75 -10.51 1.14 2.01
CA THR A 75 -11.50 0.12 1.61
C THR A 75 -12.35 -0.40 2.76
N GLY A 76 -12.08 0.00 4.01
CA GLY A 76 -12.81 -0.47 5.20
C GLY A 76 -12.57 -1.94 5.52
N ARG A 77 -11.49 -2.53 5.00
CA ARG A 77 -11.14 -3.95 5.17
C ARG A 77 -9.97 -4.12 6.10
N ALA A 78 -9.92 -5.25 6.81
CA ALA A 78 -8.78 -5.62 7.63
C ALA A 78 -8.43 -4.57 8.71
N CYS A 79 -9.45 -3.91 9.26
CA CYS A 79 -9.30 -2.98 10.36
C CYS A 79 -9.03 -3.75 11.65
N GLN A 80 -7.86 -3.54 12.23
CA GLN A 80 -7.56 -4.02 13.57
C GLN A 80 -8.21 -3.09 14.61
N PRO A 81 -8.61 -3.63 15.79
CA PRO A 81 -9.17 -2.81 16.85
C PRO A 81 -8.16 -1.80 17.41
N PHE A 82 -6.86 -2.09 17.33
CA PHE A 82 -5.80 -1.18 17.74
C PHE A 82 -4.65 -1.18 16.72
N ASP A 83 -4.27 0.00 16.22
CA ASP A 83 -3.08 0.18 15.38
C ASP A 83 -1.83 0.35 16.26
N CYS A 84 -0.94 -0.63 16.22
CA CYS A 84 0.28 -0.70 17.02
C CYS A 84 1.45 0.16 16.50
N ASN A 85 1.28 0.82 15.36
CA ASN A 85 2.22 1.82 14.85
C ASN A 85 1.74 3.24 15.16
N ALA A 86 0.43 3.45 15.27
CA ALA A 86 -0.16 4.74 15.58
C ALA A 86 0.31 5.27 16.95
N GLY A 87 1.11 6.34 16.92
CA GLY A 87 1.67 6.96 18.12
C GLY A 87 2.75 6.11 18.81
N PHE A 88 3.35 5.14 18.11
CA PHE A 88 4.34 4.24 18.71
C PHE A 88 5.54 4.99 19.32
N ALA A 89 5.95 6.13 18.74
CA ALA A 89 7.08 6.91 19.27
C ALA A 89 6.90 7.37 20.74
N ASN A 90 5.66 7.56 21.19
CA ASN A 90 5.32 8.01 22.55
C ASN A 90 4.36 7.03 23.24
N TRP A 91 4.42 5.75 22.87
CA TRP A 91 3.43 4.74 23.24
C TRP A 91 3.23 4.61 24.75
N GLU A 92 4.28 4.78 25.55
CA GLU A 92 4.25 4.61 27.00
C GLU A 92 3.26 5.56 27.69
N MET A 93 3.18 6.81 27.23
CA MET A 93 2.22 7.81 27.73
C MET A 93 0.98 7.95 26.84
N GLY A 94 1.12 7.66 25.55
CA GLY A 94 0.08 7.92 24.55
C GLY A 94 -0.88 6.77 24.30
N TRP A 95 -0.53 5.53 24.66
CA TRP A 95 -1.41 4.38 24.51
C TRP A 95 -2.20 4.10 25.79
N SER A 96 -3.45 3.67 25.63
CA SER A 96 -4.22 3.10 26.73
C SER A 96 -3.65 1.73 27.12
N GLU A 97 -3.83 1.32 28.38
CA GLU A 97 -3.37 0.00 28.86
C GLU A 97 -3.87 -1.17 27.98
N PRO A 98 -5.14 -1.21 27.51
CA PRO A 98 -5.60 -2.26 26.60
C PRO A 98 -4.85 -2.26 25.26
N LYS A 99 -4.48 -1.08 24.75
CA LYS A 99 -3.71 -0.96 23.50
C LYS A 99 -2.28 -1.47 23.71
N LYS A 100 -1.65 -1.15 24.85
CA LYS A 100 -0.32 -1.65 25.21
C LYS A 100 -0.31 -3.18 25.30
N GLU A 101 -1.28 -3.75 26.00
CA GLU A 101 -1.39 -5.20 26.16
C GLU A 101 -1.65 -5.91 24.82
N TYR A 102 -2.58 -5.40 24.02
CA TYR A 102 -2.88 -5.93 22.68
C TYR A 102 -1.64 -5.90 21.78
N CYS A 103 -1.01 -4.74 21.65
CA CYS A 103 0.15 -4.56 20.77
C CYS A 103 1.39 -5.31 21.25
N CYS A 104 1.53 -5.50 22.56
CA CYS A 104 2.59 -6.32 23.11
C CYS A 104 2.42 -7.80 22.74
N LYS A 105 1.18 -8.30 22.79
CA LYS A 105 0.87 -9.69 22.49
C LYS A 105 0.90 -10.00 21.00
N GLU A 106 0.29 -9.17 20.19
CA GLU A 106 0.10 -9.42 18.74
C GLU A 106 1.33 -8.99 17.93
N ASP A 107 1.93 -7.85 18.26
CA ASP A 107 3.00 -7.21 17.47
C ASP A 107 4.37 -7.22 18.17
N GLY A 108 4.44 -7.63 19.45
CA GLY A 108 5.65 -7.51 20.26
C GLY A 108 6.05 -6.05 20.55
N ARG A 109 5.12 -5.11 20.40
CA ARG A 109 5.36 -3.66 20.49
C ARG A 109 4.66 -3.05 21.69
N GLY A 110 5.33 -2.11 22.36
CA GLY A 110 4.73 -1.40 23.49
C GLY A 110 4.46 -2.30 24.69
N CYS A 111 5.30 -3.33 24.86
CA CYS A 111 5.35 -4.09 26.09
C CYS A 111 5.91 -3.20 27.20
N VAL A 112 5.13 -3.01 28.26
CA VAL A 112 5.68 -2.51 29.52
C VAL A 112 6.67 -3.56 30.03
N SER A 113 7.96 -3.25 29.99
CA SER A 113 8.95 -4.02 30.73
C SER A 113 8.57 -3.90 32.19
N THR A 114 7.99 -4.96 32.74
CA THR A 114 7.60 -5.02 34.14
C THR A 114 8.86 -4.76 34.95
N THR A 115 9.02 -3.53 35.43
CA THR A 115 9.64 -3.34 36.74
C THR A 115 8.61 -3.89 37.70
N THR A 116 8.52 -5.22 37.78
CA THR A 116 8.05 -5.88 38.97
C THR A 116 9.12 -5.56 40.00
N SER A 117 9.09 -4.33 40.54
CA SER A 117 9.43 -4.18 41.93
C SER A 117 8.37 -5.03 42.64
N LEU A 118 8.72 -6.31 42.82
CA LEU A 118 8.15 -7.12 43.88
C LEU A 118 8.01 -6.17 45.08
N PRO A 119 6.83 -6.07 45.71
CA PRO A 119 6.77 -5.39 46.98
C PRO A 119 7.84 -6.05 47.83
N TYR A 120 8.86 -5.28 48.20
CA TYR A 120 9.84 -5.67 49.19
C TYR A 120 9.04 -6.03 50.44
N ASP A 121 8.84 -7.32 50.68
CA ASP A 121 8.21 -7.80 51.89
C ASP A 121 9.30 -7.87 52.96
N CYS A 122 9.26 -6.92 53.90
CA CYS A 122 10.27 -6.71 54.93
C CYS A 122 10.13 -7.65 56.14
N ASN A 123 9.29 -8.70 56.09
CA ASN A 123 9.01 -9.55 57.25
C ASN A 123 9.46 -11.00 57.05
N ALA A 124 10.77 -11.22 57.22
CA ALA A 124 11.28 -12.50 57.72
C ALA A 124 12.03 -12.20 59.02
N GLY A 125 11.31 -12.35 60.13
CA GLY A 125 11.86 -12.31 61.49
C GLY A 125 12.51 -13.63 61.89
#